data_AF-A0A7S0M7K3-F1
#
_entry.id   AF-A0A7S0M7K3-F1
#
_cell.length_a   1.000
_cell.length_b   1.000
_cell.length_c   1.000
_cell.angle_alpha   90.00
_cell.angle_beta   90.00
_cell.angle_gamma   90.00
#
_symmetry.space_group_name_H-M   'P 1'
#
loop_
_entity.id
_entity.type
_entity.pdbx_description
1 polymer ?
#
loop_
_entity_poly.entity_id
_entity_poly.type
_entity_poly.pdbx_seq_one_letter_code
_entity_poly.pdbx_strand_id
1 'polypeptide(L)'
;RFAVRNSACRAVCEGTGDHALEYMTGGVVVVLGPTGRNVGAGMTGGLAYILEEASGALDARMNKEIVQVQRVRTAAGEQQLRGLIEAHVEATGSEKGRRILSKWSEYLPKFWQLVPPAEAKTPEASDRDLEPAAAAAVPVAK
;
A
#
# COMPACT_ATOMS: atom_id res chain seq x y z
N ARG A 1 -15.70 -1.93 -5.75
CA ARG A 1 -15.51 -2.51 -4.40
C ARG A 1 -14.61 -3.75 -4.44
N PHE A 2 -13.41 -3.63 -5.02
CA PHE A 2 -12.44 -4.71 -5.00
C PHE A 2 -11.84 -4.84 -3.59
N ALA A 3 -11.63 -6.07 -3.10
CA ALA A 3 -11.11 -6.36 -1.76
C ALA A 3 -11.90 -5.70 -0.60
N VAL A 4 -13.20 -5.49 -0.79
CA VAL A 4 -14.09 -5.01 0.28
C VAL A 4 -14.10 -6.00 1.45
N ARG A 5 -13.92 -5.50 2.68
CA ARG A 5 -13.84 -6.32 3.91
C ARG A 5 -12.80 -7.44 3.88
N ASN A 6 -11.75 -7.30 3.06
CA ASN A 6 -10.63 -8.24 3.11
C ASN A 6 -10.01 -8.24 4.52
N SER A 7 -9.82 -9.42 5.11
CA SER A 7 -9.29 -9.57 6.47
C SER A 7 -7.98 -10.37 6.52
N ALA A 8 -7.60 -11.05 5.44
CA ALA A 8 -6.42 -11.92 5.44
C ALA A 8 -5.89 -12.28 4.04
N CYS A 9 -6.68 -12.09 2.98
CA CYS A 9 -6.29 -12.51 1.65
C CYS A 9 -5.19 -11.62 1.08
N ARG A 10 -4.34 -12.25 0.26
CA ARG A 10 -3.37 -11.55 -0.58
C ARG A 10 -3.90 -11.52 -2.01
N ALA A 11 -3.85 -10.37 -2.66
CA ALA A 11 -4.36 -10.22 -4.03
C ALA A 11 -3.51 -9.26 -4.85
N VAL A 12 -3.38 -9.56 -6.15
CA VAL A 12 -2.76 -8.66 -7.14
C VAL A 12 -3.74 -8.49 -8.29
N CYS A 13 -3.97 -7.26 -8.72
CA CYS A 13 -4.79 -6.93 -9.88
C CYS A 13 -4.17 -5.79 -10.67
N GLU A 14 -4.58 -5.61 -11.93
CA GLU A 14 -4.03 -4.56 -12.81
C GLU A 14 -4.89 -3.30 -12.92
N GLY A 15 -5.90 -3.19 -12.05
CA GLY A 15 -6.76 -2.01 -11.96
C GLY A 15 -8.02 -2.30 -11.16
N THR A 16 -8.64 -1.24 -10.63
CA THR A 16 -9.87 -1.35 -9.84
C THR A 16 -10.83 -0.21 -10.17
N GLY A 17 -12.14 -0.45 -9.97
CA GLY A 17 -13.14 0.61 -9.95
C GLY A 17 -13.17 1.40 -8.62
N ASP A 18 -14.29 2.07 -8.36
CA ASP A 18 -14.51 2.85 -7.13
C ASP A 18 -14.55 1.96 -5.87
N HIS A 19 -14.23 2.55 -4.72
CA HIS A 19 -14.29 1.95 -3.39
C HIS A 19 -13.43 0.68 -3.26
N ALA A 20 -12.23 0.67 -3.85
CA ALA A 20 -11.27 -0.40 -3.60
C ALA A 20 -10.80 -0.36 -2.13
N LEU A 21 -10.57 -1.53 -1.53
CA LEU A 21 -10.08 -1.70 -0.16
C LEU A 21 -11.06 -1.22 0.93
N GLU A 22 -12.31 -0.98 0.57
CA GLU A 22 -13.32 -0.46 1.50
C GLU A 22 -13.52 -1.44 2.67
N TYR A 23 -13.43 -0.94 3.90
CA TYR A 23 -13.51 -1.76 5.13
C TYR A 23 -12.49 -2.90 5.24
N MET A 24 -11.36 -2.83 4.53
CA MET A 24 -10.28 -3.82 4.68
C MET A 24 -9.67 -3.74 6.09
N THR A 25 -9.53 -4.90 6.74
CA THR A 25 -9.06 -5.05 8.12
C THR A 25 -7.79 -5.91 8.23
N GLY A 26 -7.34 -6.50 7.14
CA GLY A 26 -6.14 -7.34 7.09
C GLY A 26 -5.85 -7.89 5.70
N GLY A 27 -4.69 -8.53 5.55
CA GLY A 27 -4.20 -9.04 4.26
C GLY A 27 -3.34 -8.02 3.51
N VAL A 28 -2.99 -8.34 2.25
CA VAL A 28 -2.12 -7.48 1.42
C VAL A 28 -2.66 -7.38 0.00
N VAL A 29 -2.87 -6.17 -0.50
CA VAL A 29 -3.41 -5.96 -1.85
C VAL A 29 -2.45 -5.12 -2.71
N VAL A 30 -2.17 -5.58 -3.93
CA VAL A 30 -1.39 -4.85 -4.92
C VAL A 30 -2.27 -4.50 -6.11
N VAL A 31 -2.24 -3.23 -6.51
CA VAL A 31 -2.93 -2.72 -7.69
C VAL A 31 -1.89 -2.15 -8.66
N LEU A 32 -1.67 -2.85 -9.77
CA LEU A 32 -0.68 -2.51 -10.80
C LEU A 32 -1.22 -1.51 -11.82
N GLY A 33 -2.28 -0.76 -11.53
CA GLY A 33 -2.89 0.14 -12.51
C GLY A 33 -3.90 1.10 -11.90
N PRO A 34 -4.78 1.70 -12.73
CA PRO A 34 -5.64 2.79 -12.28
C PRO A 34 -6.67 2.31 -11.26
N THR A 35 -7.02 3.19 -10.34
CA THR A 35 -8.11 3.00 -9.38
C THR A 35 -9.26 3.96 -9.66
N GLY A 36 -10.46 3.61 -9.21
CA GLY A 36 -11.55 4.57 -9.06
C GLY A 36 -11.39 5.46 -7.83
N ARG A 37 -12.48 6.10 -7.41
CA ARG A 37 -12.55 7.04 -6.28
C ARG A 37 -12.71 6.33 -4.94
N ASN A 38 -12.48 7.08 -3.85
CA ASN A 38 -12.71 6.69 -2.47
C ASN A 38 -11.98 5.39 -2.05
N VAL A 39 -10.73 5.24 -2.50
CA VAL A 39 -9.88 4.09 -2.18
C VAL A 39 -9.52 4.10 -0.71
N GLY A 40 -9.62 2.95 -0.04
CA GLY A 40 -9.23 2.81 1.37
C GLY A 40 -10.24 3.36 2.38
N ALA A 41 -11.46 3.70 1.96
CA ALA A 41 -12.49 4.17 2.87
C ALA A 41 -12.81 3.13 3.96
N GLY A 42 -12.71 3.53 5.23
CA GLY A 42 -12.92 2.61 6.34
C GLY A 42 -11.86 1.50 6.47
N MET A 43 -10.74 1.58 5.76
CA MET A 43 -9.65 0.59 5.86
C MET A 43 -8.91 0.77 7.19
N THR A 44 -8.99 -0.23 8.07
CA THR A 44 -8.43 -0.17 9.43
C THR A 44 -7.26 -1.12 9.67
N GLY A 45 -6.99 -2.04 8.75
CA GLY A 45 -5.86 -2.98 8.84
C GLY A 45 -5.46 -3.60 7.50
N GLY A 46 -4.32 -4.29 7.50
CA GLY A 46 -3.67 -4.78 6.28
C GLY A 46 -2.93 -3.68 5.50
N LEU A 47 -2.18 -4.09 4.49
CA LEU A 47 -1.38 -3.18 3.66
C LEU A 47 -1.88 -3.19 2.21
N ALA A 48 -1.74 -2.06 1.53
CA ALA A 48 -1.96 -2.01 0.10
C ALA A 48 -0.88 -1.22 -0.64
N TYR A 49 -0.57 -1.66 -1.85
CA TYR A 49 0.38 -1.03 -2.77
C TYR A 49 -0.33 -0.68 -4.06
N ILE A 50 -0.27 0.58 -4.48
CA ILE A 50 -0.98 1.07 -5.66
C ILE A 50 0.02 1.79 -6.57
N LEU A 51 0.10 1.33 -7.82
CA LEU A 51 0.94 1.93 -8.83
C LEU A 51 0.26 3.18 -9.42
N GLU A 52 0.96 4.31 -9.40
CA GLU A 52 0.55 5.52 -10.12
C GLU A 52 1.52 5.79 -11.28
N GLU A 53 1.15 5.40 -12.51
CA GLU A 53 1.99 5.64 -13.69
C GLU A 53 1.93 7.10 -14.20
N ALA A 54 0.78 7.76 -14.04
CA ALA A 54 0.58 9.17 -14.38
C ALA A 54 0.36 9.98 -13.10
N SER A 55 1.26 10.94 -12.84
CA SER A 55 1.29 11.70 -11.59
C SER A 55 0.02 12.51 -11.33
N GLY A 56 -0.43 12.53 -10.07
CA GLY A 56 -1.34 13.54 -9.53
C GLY A 56 -2.81 13.16 -9.54
N ALA A 57 -3.16 11.96 -9.99
CA ALA A 57 -4.54 11.53 -10.10
C ALA A 57 -4.98 10.63 -8.93
N LEU A 58 -4.05 9.90 -8.33
CA LEU A 58 -4.36 8.93 -7.28
C LEU A 58 -4.60 9.61 -5.93
N ASP A 59 -3.86 10.66 -5.61
CA ASP A 59 -3.97 11.38 -4.34
C ASP A 59 -5.41 11.85 -4.06
N ALA A 60 -6.07 12.42 -5.08
CA ALA A 60 -7.45 12.88 -5.03
C ALA A 60 -8.49 11.73 -4.98
N ARG A 61 -8.08 10.49 -5.28
CA ARG A 61 -8.95 9.30 -5.26
C ARG A 61 -8.87 8.53 -3.95
N MET A 62 -7.86 8.79 -3.12
CA MET A 62 -7.69 8.12 -1.83
C MET A 62 -8.54 8.78 -0.74
N ASN A 63 -9.19 7.96 0.07
CA ASN A 63 -9.78 8.39 1.32
C ASN A 63 -8.71 8.28 2.42
N LYS A 64 -8.33 9.44 2.99
CA LYS A 64 -7.23 9.56 3.96
C LYS A 64 -7.72 9.76 5.40
N GLU A 65 -8.99 9.47 5.67
CA GLU A 65 -9.57 9.63 7.01
C GLU A 65 -8.87 8.74 8.05
N ILE A 66 -8.49 7.52 7.66
CA ILE A 66 -7.87 6.52 8.56
C ILE A 66 -6.46 6.16 8.12
N VAL A 67 -6.25 5.96 6.81
CA VAL A 67 -4.98 5.44 6.29
C VAL A 67 -3.94 6.54 6.13
N GLN A 68 -2.72 6.25 6.54
CA GLN A 68 -1.55 7.01 6.13
C GLN A 68 -1.15 6.55 4.72
N VAL A 69 -0.89 7.52 3.85
CA VAL A 69 -0.41 7.26 2.49
C VAL A 69 1.05 7.67 2.42
N GLN A 70 1.92 6.75 2.01
CA GLN A 70 3.36 6.98 1.91
C GLN A 70 3.96 6.30 0.68
N ARG A 71 5.23 6.56 0.40
CA ARG A 71 6.00 5.78 -0.58
C ARG A 71 6.49 4.49 0.07
N VAL A 72 6.73 3.46 -0.75
CA VAL A 72 7.43 2.25 -0.29
C VAL A 72 8.86 2.63 0.05
N ARG A 73 9.20 2.59 1.34
CA ARG A 73 10.47 3.11 1.86
C ARG A 73 11.33 2.08 2.60
N THR A 74 10.72 0.99 3.07
CA THR A 74 11.42 -0.05 3.83
C THR A 74 11.81 -1.21 2.93
N ALA A 75 12.91 -1.89 3.25
CA ALA A 75 13.34 -3.07 2.52
C ALA A 75 12.31 -4.22 2.61
N ALA A 76 11.66 -4.38 3.77
CA ALA A 76 10.62 -5.40 3.95
C ALA A 76 9.38 -5.10 3.10
N GLY A 77 8.97 -3.83 2.99
CA GLY A 77 7.85 -3.42 2.14
C GLY A 77 8.15 -3.60 0.66
N GLU A 78 9.37 -3.25 0.24
CA GLU A 78 9.85 -3.51 -1.12
C GLU A 78 9.84 -5.01 -1.44
N GLN A 79 10.38 -5.84 -0.55
CA GLN A 79 10.41 -7.30 -0.73
C GLN A 79 9.01 -7.90 -0.80
N GLN A 80 8.10 -7.47 0.09
CA GLN A 80 6.71 -7.94 0.09
C GLN A 80 6.01 -7.60 -1.24
N LEU A 81 6.15 -6.36 -1.70
CA LEU A 81 5.58 -5.91 -2.97
C LEU A 81 6.17 -6.71 -4.15
N ARG A 82 7.49 -6.82 -4.22
CA ARG A 82 8.19 -7.52 -5.29
C ARG A 82 7.76 -8.98 -5.37
N GLY A 83 7.76 -9.70 -4.25
CA GLY A 83 7.37 -11.11 -4.20
C GLY A 83 5.92 -11.35 -4.63
N LEU A 84 5.00 -10.44 -4.30
CA LEU A 84 3.62 -10.52 -4.77
C LEU A 84 3.50 -10.32 -6.29
N ILE A 85 4.28 -9.42 -6.87
CA ILE A 85 4.29 -9.19 -8.32
C ILE A 85 4.94 -10.38 -9.04
N GLU A 86 6.02 -10.95 -8.50
CA GLU A 86 6.66 -12.16 -9.03
C GLU A 86 5.67 -13.34 -9.07
N ALA A 87 4.99 -13.62 -7.95
CA ALA A 87 3.96 -14.66 -7.88
C ALA A 87 2.80 -14.40 -8.85
N HIS A 88 2.40 -13.13 -9.02
CA HIS A 88 1.38 -12.75 -9.99
C HIS A 88 1.82 -13.03 -11.44
N VAL A 89 3.07 -12.72 -11.79
CA VAL A 89 3.63 -12.99 -13.12
C VAL A 89 3.71 -14.49 -13.38
N GLU A 90 4.16 -15.27 -12.41
CA GLU A 90 4.23 -16.73 -12.50
C GLU A 90 2.85 -17.34 -12.73
N ALA A 91 1.84 -16.91 -11.96
CA ALA A 91 0.50 -17.48 -12.02
C ALA A 91 -0.32 -17.06 -13.26
N THR A 92 -0.05 -15.87 -13.82
CA THR A 92 -0.93 -15.27 -14.85
C THR A 92 -0.24 -15.01 -16.18
N GLY A 93 1.09 -15.03 -16.22
CA GLY A 93 1.83 -14.56 -17.37
C GLY A 93 1.68 -13.05 -17.63
N SER A 94 1.38 -12.23 -16.62
CA SER A 94 1.22 -10.77 -16.74
C SER A 94 2.42 -10.08 -17.42
N GLU A 95 2.18 -9.45 -18.56
CA GLU A 95 3.18 -8.60 -19.23
C GLU A 95 3.49 -7.34 -18.43
N LYS A 96 2.48 -6.79 -17.76
CA LYS A 96 2.63 -5.60 -16.93
C LYS A 96 3.53 -5.87 -15.73
N GLY A 97 3.28 -6.97 -15.02
CA GLY A 97 4.13 -7.43 -13.93
C GLY A 97 5.57 -7.68 -14.41
N ARG A 98 5.78 -8.35 -15.55
CA ARG A 98 7.12 -8.55 -16.13
C ARG A 98 7.84 -7.23 -16.40
N ARG A 99 7.13 -6.24 -16.96
CA ARG A 99 7.68 -4.90 -17.23
C ARG A 99 8.08 -4.16 -15.96
N ILE A 100 7.24 -4.25 -14.92
CA ILE A 100 7.53 -3.63 -13.62
C ILE A 100 8.78 -4.27 -12.99
N LEU A 101 8.86 -5.61 -13.00
CA LEU A 101 10.00 -6.33 -12.43
C LEU A 101 11.31 -6.08 -13.18
N SER A 102 11.27 -5.95 -14.52
CA SER A 102 12.47 -5.67 -15.32
C SER A 102 12.98 -4.25 -15.18
N LYS A 103 12.11 -3.30 -14.79
CA LYS A 103 12.44 -1.88 -14.57
C LYS A 103 12.19 -1.46 -13.13
N TRP A 104 12.53 -2.34 -12.18
CA TRP A 104 12.11 -2.21 -10.79
C TRP A 104 12.48 -0.86 -10.15
N SER A 105 13.71 -0.40 -10.32
CA SER A 105 14.18 0.88 -9.79
C SER A 105 13.43 2.10 -10.34
N GLU A 106 12.88 1.99 -11.56
CA GLU A 106 12.06 3.04 -12.17
C GLU A 106 10.62 3.02 -11.63
N TYR A 107 10.08 1.83 -11.35
CA TYR A 107 8.70 1.65 -10.94
C TYR A 107 8.49 1.77 -9.43
N LEU A 108 9.44 1.34 -8.59
CA LEU A 108 9.30 1.35 -7.15
C LEU A 108 8.90 2.74 -6.58
N PRO A 109 9.52 3.86 -7.00
CA PRO A 109 9.14 5.20 -6.53
C PRO A 109 7.72 5.62 -6.93
N LYS A 110 7.11 4.97 -7.93
CA LYS A 110 5.76 5.23 -8.43
C LYS A 110 4.68 4.51 -7.62
N PHE A 111 5.06 3.57 -6.76
CA PHE A 111 4.12 2.92 -5.85
C PHE A 111 3.81 3.79 -4.64
N TRP A 112 2.53 3.79 -4.27
CA TRP A 112 2.01 4.30 -3.02
C TRP A 112 1.67 3.13 -2.10
N GLN A 113 1.99 3.26 -0.83
CA GLN A 113 1.66 2.33 0.23
C GLN A 113 0.58 2.96 1.12
N LEU A 114 -0.55 2.26 1.28
CA LEU A 114 -1.59 2.61 2.24
C LEU A 114 -1.35 1.82 3.52
N VAL A 115 -1.18 2.56 4.61
CA VAL A 115 -0.81 2.04 5.93
C VAL A 115 -1.87 2.49 6.93
N PRO A 116 -2.78 1.61 7.35
CA PRO A 116 -3.69 1.86 8.45
C PRO A 116 -2.93 1.92 9.79
N PRO A 117 -3.54 2.50 10.85
CA PRO A 117 -2.89 2.62 12.16
C PRO A 117 -2.42 1.28 12.76
N ALA A 118 -3.14 0.19 12.47
CA ALA A 118 -2.77 -1.16 12.92
C ALA A 118 -1.41 -1.62 12.38
N GLU A 119 -1.03 -1.20 11.18
CA GLU A 119 0.20 -1.64 10.51
C GLU A 119 1.35 -0.62 10.62
N ALA A 120 1.14 0.53 11.27
CA ALA A 120 2.08 1.66 11.29
C ALA A 120 3.47 1.33 11.87
N LYS A 121 3.58 0.23 12.61
CA LYS A 121 4.83 -0.23 13.25
C LYS A 121 5.38 -1.53 12.66
N THR A 122 4.77 -2.03 11.59
CA THR A 122 5.27 -3.23 10.90
C THR A 122 6.58 -2.93 10.17
N PRO A 123 7.47 -3.92 9.99
CA PRO A 123 8.69 -3.77 9.19
C PRO A 123 8.42 -3.27 7.77
N GLU A 124 7.28 -3.65 7.18
CA GLU A 124 6.88 -3.24 5.84
C GLU A 124 6.50 -1.76 5.74
N ALA A 125 6.07 -1.13 6.83
CA ALA A 125 5.63 0.27 6.85
C ALA A 125 6.64 1.22 7.49
N SER A 126 7.48 0.74 8.41
CA SER A 126 8.41 1.58 9.18
C SER A 126 9.71 0.85 9.50
N ASP A 127 10.84 1.48 9.18
CA ASP A 127 12.19 1.03 9.58
C ASP A 127 12.46 1.39 11.05
N ARG A 128 11.90 0.64 12.00
CA ARG A 128 12.12 0.89 13.44
C ARG A 128 13.42 0.28 13.97
N ASP A 129 14.54 0.57 13.30
CA ASP A 129 15.89 0.46 13.86
C ASP A 129 16.64 1.82 13.85
N LEU A 130 15.96 2.95 13.59
CA LEU A 130 16.61 4.28 13.53
C LEU A 130 15.94 5.43 14.31
N GLU A 131 15.10 5.15 15.32
CA GLU A 131 14.76 6.19 16.30
C GLU A 131 14.81 5.67 17.75
N PRO A 132 15.61 6.30 18.65
CA PRO A 132 15.54 6.01 20.07
C PRO A 132 14.19 6.48 20.64
N ALA A 133 13.70 5.71 21.60
CA ALA A 133 12.42 5.94 22.24
C ALA A 133 12.31 7.31 22.94
N ALA A 134 11.19 7.97 22.69
CA ALA A 134 10.46 8.91 23.55
C ALA A 134 11.00 10.35 23.73
N ALA A 135 10.21 11.30 23.23
CA ALA A 135 9.98 12.58 23.90
C ALA A 135 8.48 12.95 23.81
N ALA A 136 7.66 12.27 24.61
CA ALA A 136 6.33 12.76 24.94
C ALA A 136 6.48 13.84 26.02
N ALA A 137 6.70 15.09 25.62
CA ALA A 137 6.62 16.22 26.52
C ALA A 137 5.16 16.68 26.62
N VAL A 138 4.49 16.29 27.69
CA VAL A 138 3.25 16.92 28.14
C VAL A 138 3.65 18.12 28.99
N PRO A 139 3.32 19.37 28.62
CA PRO A 139 3.61 20.51 29.47
C PRO A 139 2.64 20.51 30.65
N VAL A 140 3.17 20.46 31.87
CA VAL A 140 2.44 20.71 33.11
C VAL A 140 2.25 22.22 33.24
N ALA A 141 0.98 22.63 33.36
CA ALA A 141 0.58 24.01 33.60
C ALA A 141 1.08 24.51 34.98
N LYS A 142 1.47 25.78 35.03
CA LYS A 142 1.48 26.61 36.23
C LYS A 142 0.65 27.86 35.96
#